data_AF-A0AAE3K7M3-F1
#
_entry.id   AF-A0AAE3K7M3-F1
#
_cell.length_a   1.000
_cell.length_b   1.000
_cell.length_c   1.000
_cell.angle_alpha   90.00
_cell.angle_beta   90.00
_cell.angle_gamma   90.00
#
_symmetry.space_group_name_H-M   'P 1'
#
loop_
_entity.id
_entity.type
_entity.pdbx_description
1 polymer ?
#
loop_
_entity_poly.entity_id
_entity_poly.type
_entity_poly.pdbx_seq_one_letter_code
_entity_poly.pdbx_strand_id
1 'polypeptide(L)'
;MTDEATSEPEEQFAEDEVGDGSSFLENIVFITGEDPNAGSFLLTVGIITCVFVAAFQLTLPEPISNLLTAAVLVVAVISFLLGAILDMLDYFDTPKPGQ
;
A
#
# COMPACT_ATOMS: atom_id res chain seq x y z
N MET A 1 -43.13 -38.31 -21.11
CA MET A 1 -42.20 -38.48 -19.97
C MET A 1 -41.12 -37.44 -20.16
N THR A 2 -41.34 -36.30 -19.53
CA THR A 2 -40.43 -35.17 -19.41
C THR A 2 -39.68 -35.35 -18.10
N ASP A 3 -38.38 -35.61 -18.16
CA ASP A 3 -37.42 -35.44 -17.06
C ASP A 3 -36.03 -35.57 -17.70
N GLU A 4 -35.27 -34.48 -17.80
CA GLU A 4 -33.86 -34.48 -17.43
C GLU A 4 -33.31 -33.04 -17.43
N ALA A 5 -33.11 -32.56 -16.21
CA ALA A 5 -32.03 -31.70 -15.73
C ALA A 5 -31.50 -30.59 -16.67
N THR A 6 -32.00 -29.38 -16.43
CA THR A 6 -31.17 -28.17 -16.34
C THR A 6 -29.85 -28.51 -15.62
N SER A 7 -28.74 -28.41 -16.34
CA SER A 7 -27.40 -28.32 -15.75
C SER A 7 -26.87 -26.93 -16.11
N GLU A 8 -26.65 -26.17 -15.04
CA GLU A 8 -26.14 -24.80 -15.04
C GLU A 8 -24.76 -24.74 -15.73
N PRO A 9 -24.39 -23.61 -16.35
CA PRO A 9 -23.03 -23.44 -16.82
C PRO A 9 -22.14 -23.43 -15.58
N GLU A 10 -21.25 -24.43 -15.48
CA GLU A 10 -20.16 -24.39 -14.51
C GLU A 10 -19.36 -23.13 -14.80
N GLU A 11 -19.45 -22.15 -13.90
CA GLU A 11 -18.50 -21.04 -13.86
C GLU A 11 -17.13 -21.66 -13.64
N GLN A 12 -16.41 -21.82 -14.75
CA GLN A 12 -14.97 -21.91 -14.76
C GLN A 12 -14.48 -20.63 -14.08
N PHE A 13 -14.28 -20.71 -12.77
CA PHE A 13 -13.34 -19.83 -12.08
C PHE A 13 -12.03 -20.07 -12.80
N ALA A 14 -11.73 -19.17 -13.74
CA ALA A 14 -10.44 -19.08 -14.36
C ALA A 14 -9.43 -19.13 -13.22
N GLU A 15 -8.61 -20.17 -13.23
CA GLU A 15 -7.40 -20.24 -12.46
C GLU A 15 -6.59 -19.03 -12.88
N ASP A 16 -6.74 -17.94 -12.12
CA ASP A 16 -5.90 -16.75 -12.24
C ASP A 16 -4.48 -17.28 -12.05
N GLU A 17 -3.69 -17.18 -13.12
CA GLU A 17 -2.36 -17.73 -13.20
C GLU A 17 -1.57 -17.37 -11.94
N VAL A 18 -1.14 -18.40 -11.21
CA VAL A 18 -0.02 -18.31 -10.27
C VAL A 18 1.24 -18.10 -11.11
N GLY A 19 1.36 -16.90 -11.68
CA GLY A 19 2.40 -16.52 -12.64
C GLY A 19 2.89 -15.08 -12.47
N ASP A 20 2.30 -14.31 -11.55
CA ASP A 20 2.62 -12.87 -11.40
C ASP A 20 2.90 -12.44 -9.95
N GLY A 21 3.09 -13.40 -9.05
CA GLY A 21 3.53 -13.10 -7.68
C GLY A 21 5.00 -12.70 -7.61
N SER A 22 5.86 -13.27 -8.47
CA SER A 22 7.30 -13.01 -8.43
C SER A 22 7.67 -11.63 -8.99
N SER A 23 7.00 -11.19 -10.05
CA SER A 23 7.29 -9.90 -10.71
C SER A 23 6.67 -8.70 -9.98
N PHE A 24 5.53 -8.87 -9.30
CA PHE A 24 5.00 -7.86 -8.38
C PHE A 24 5.88 -7.74 -7.12
N LEU A 25 6.34 -8.85 -6.54
CA LEU A 25 7.24 -8.81 -5.40
C LEU A 25 8.64 -8.29 -5.76
N GLU A 26 9.19 -8.60 -6.95
CA GLU A 26 10.42 -8.00 -7.48
C GLU A 26 10.30 -6.48 -7.69
N ASN A 27 9.14 -6.01 -8.19
CA ASN A 27 8.90 -4.58 -8.35
C ASN A 27 8.72 -3.85 -7.00
N ILE A 28 8.23 -4.54 -5.97
CA ILE A 28 8.19 -3.99 -4.60
C ILE A 28 9.61 -3.89 -4.02
N VAL A 29 10.46 -4.91 -4.24
CA VAL A 29 11.87 -4.90 -3.82
C VAL A 29 12.64 -3.72 -4.44
N PHE A 30 12.35 -3.37 -5.69
CA PHE A 30 12.94 -2.20 -6.36
C PHE A 30 12.52 -0.86 -5.74
N ILE A 31 11.32 -0.75 -5.16
CA ILE A 31 10.84 0.46 -4.48
C ILE A 31 11.30 0.53 -3.01
N THR A 32 11.56 -0.61 -2.35
CA THR A 32 11.92 -0.64 -0.93
C THR A 32 13.41 -0.47 -0.61
N GLY A 33 14.31 -0.53 -1.60
CA GLY A 33 15.75 -0.50 -1.34
C GLY A 33 16.25 -1.74 -0.60
N GLU A 34 17.57 -1.81 -0.36
CA GLU A 34 18.25 -2.93 0.34
C GLU A 34 17.68 -3.16 1.77
N ASP A 35 16.98 -2.16 2.33
CA ASP A 35 16.48 -2.14 3.69
C ASP A 35 14.93 -2.23 3.79
N PRO A 36 14.38 -3.42 4.10
CA PRO A 36 12.93 -3.65 4.12
C PRO A 36 12.17 -2.81 5.16
N ASN A 37 12.87 -2.31 6.19
CA ASN A 37 12.27 -1.49 7.24
C ASN A 37 11.88 -0.09 6.75
N ALA A 38 12.71 0.57 5.93
CA ALA A 38 12.41 1.90 5.42
C ALA A 38 11.31 1.87 4.36
N GLY A 39 11.35 0.87 3.46
CA GLY A 39 10.29 0.61 2.50
C GLY A 39 8.91 0.39 3.16
N SER A 40 8.84 -0.36 4.26
CA SER A 40 7.58 -0.59 4.99
C SER A 40 7.05 0.66 5.73
N PHE A 41 7.94 1.52 6.23
CA PHE A 41 7.55 2.83 6.79
C PHE A 41 6.91 3.72 5.72
N LEU A 42 7.56 3.85 4.56
CA LEU A 42 7.06 4.65 3.44
C LEU A 42 5.72 4.12 2.92
N LEU A 43 5.59 2.79 2.81
CA LEU A 43 4.34 2.13 2.42
C LEU A 43 3.21 2.41 3.42
N THR A 44 3.49 2.34 4.71
CA THR A 44 2.52 2.64 5.78
C THR A 44 2.07 4.10 5.72
N VAL A 45 3.02 5.05 5.61
CA VAL A 45 2.72 6.48 5.50
C VAL A 45 1.88 6.76 4.25
N GLY A 46 2.19 6.12 3.12
CA GLY A 46 1.43 6.24 1.87
C GLY A 46 -0.01 5.76 2.03
N ILE A 47 -0.21 4.57 2.59
CA ILE A 47 -1.55 4.00 2.82
C ILE A 47 -2.37 4.88 3.76
N ILE A 48 -1.80 5.29 4.90
CA ILE A 48 -2.48 6.16 5.87
C ILE A 48 -2.90 7.47 5.21
N THR A 49 -2.01 8.06 4.40
CA THR A 49 -2.31 9.28 3.64
C THR A 49 -3.49 9.07 2.69
N CYS A 50 -3.48 7.98 1.90
CA CYS A 50 -4.58 7.64 1.00
C CYS A 50 -5.93 7.49 1.73
N VAL A 51 -5.93 6.84 2.90
CA VAL A 51 -7.14 6.66 3.72
C VAL A 51 -7.68 8.01 4.21
N PHE A 52 -6.82 8.89 4.72
CA PHE A 52 -7.25 10.21 5.18
C PHE A 52 -7.77 11.09 4.04
N VAL A 53 -7.09 11.09 2.90
CA VAL A 53 -7.54 11.84 1.71
C VAL A 53 -8.91 11.33 1.25
N ALA A 54 -9.10 10.01 1.15
CA ALA A 54 -10.39 9.42 0.79
C ALA A 54 -11.47 9.76 1.82
N ALA A 55 -11.16 9.63 3.11
CA ALA A 55 -12.10 9.95 4.18
C ALA A 55 -12.54 11.43 4.12
N PHE A 56 -11.62 12.37 4.00
CA PHE A 56 -11.97 13.79 3.93
C PHE A 56 -12.79 14.15 2.71
N GLN A 57 -12.45 13.59 1.55
CA GLN A 57 -13.18 13.90 0.31
C GLN A 57 -14.55 13.23 0.24
N LEU A 58 -14.74 12.07 0.87
CA LEU A 58 -16.02 11.36 0.86
C LEU A 58 -16.95 11.79 1.99
N THR A 59 -16.43 12.26 3.12
CA THR A 59 -17.24 12.54 4.32
C THR A 59 -17.49 14.01 4.58
N LEU A 60 -16.66 14.92 4.06
CA LEU A 60 -16.75 16.35 4.35
C LEU A 60 -17.11 17.15 3.10
N PRO A 61 -18.01 18.14 3.21
CA PRO A 61 -18.29 19.06 2.12
C PRO A 61 -17.14 20.06 1.94
N GLU A 62 -16.99 20.55 0.71
CA GLU A 62 -16.10 21.67 0.42
C GLU A 62 -16.56 22.93 1.17
N PRO A 63 -15.62 23.79 1.62
CA PRO A 63 -14.17 23.80 1.32
C PRO A 63 -13.31 23.07 2.35
N ILE A 64 -13.90 22.50 3.41
CA ILE A 64 -13.17 21.95 4.56
C ILE A 64 -12.38 20.69 4.16
N SER A 65 -12.94 19.86 3.28
CA SER A 65 -12.29 18.67 2.74
C SER A 65 -10.95 19.00 2.05
N ASN A 66 -10.93 20.06 1.24
CA ASN A 66 -9.74 20.49 0.50
C ASN A 66 -8.66 21.03 1.44
N LEU A 67 -9.04 21.78 2.47
CA LEU A 67 -8.09 22.28 3.47
C LEU A 67 -7.46 21.15 4.29
N LEU A 68 -8.26 20.18 4.74
CA LEU A 68 -7.78 19.02 5.50
C LEU A 68 -6.92 18.08 4.64
N THR A 69 -7.29 17.89 3.37
CA THR A 69 -6.52 17.12 2.40
C THR A 69 -5.15 17.76 2.17
N ALA A 70 -5.10 19.08 1.95
CA ALA A 70 -3.85 19.81 1.81
C ALA A 70 -2.98 19.70 3.09
N ALA A 71 -3.58 19.83 4.26
CA ALA A 71 -2.88 19.69 5.53
C ALA A 71 -2.27 18.29 5.70
N VAL A 72 -3.01 17.23 5.39
CA VAL A 72 -2.49 15.86 5.47
C VAL A 72 -1.41 15.59 4.44
N LEU A 73 -1.52 16.11 3.22
CA LEU A 73 -0.44 16.01 2.25
C LEU A 73 0.85 16.69 2.74
N VAL A 74 0.75 17.86 3.37
CA VAL A 74 1.92 18.54 3.95
C VAL A 74 2.55 17.69 5.05
N VAL A 75 1.75 17.15 5.96
CA VAL A 75 2.26 16.27 7.02
C VAL A 75 2.90 15.02 6.43
N ALA A 76 2.26 14.40 5.43
CA ALA A 76 2.78 13.21 4.74
C ALA A 76 4.14 13.47 4.08
N VAL A 77 4.31 14.61 3.41
CA VAL A 77 5.60 15.00 2.81
C VAL A 77 6.67 15.20 3.88
N ILE A 78 6.35 15.85 5.00
CA ILE A 78 7.30 16.03 6.11
C ILE A 78 7.68 14.67 6.72
N SER A 79 6.71 13.80 6.96
CA SER A 79 6.95 12.44 7.46
C SER A 79 7.76 11.60 6.50
N PHE A 80 7.52 11.74 5.19
CA PHE A 80 8.31 11.10 4.14
C PHE A 80 9.78 11.56 4.21
N LEU A 81 10.02 12.87 4.27
CA LEU A 81 11.37 13.43 4.38
C LEU A 81 12.08 12.98 5.66
N LEU A 82 11.39 12.96 6.81
CA LEU A 82 11.96 12.43 8.05
C LEU A 82 12.27 10.94 7.94
N GLY A 83 11.38 10.13 7.36
CA GLY A 83 11.62 8.71 7.13
C GLY A 83 12.85 8.47 6.25
N ALA A 84 12.97 9.20 5.14
CA ALA A 84 14.11 9.12 4.24
C ALA A 84 15.41 9.59 4.90
N ILE A 85 15.37 10.59 5.78
CA ILE A 85 16.54 11.04 6.55
C ILE A 85 16.94 9.98 7.59
N LEU A 86 15.97 9.39 8.29
CA LEU A 86 16.24 8.34 9.28
C LEU A 86 16.80 7.07 8.64
N ASP A 87 16.34 6.74 7.43
CA ASP A 87 16.90 5.71 6.58
C ASP A 87 18.38 5.99 6.24
N MET A 88 18.69 7.19 5.75
CA MET A 88 20.09 7.59 5.51
C MET A 88 20.98 7.63 6.76
N LEU A 89 20.39 7.77 7.95
CA LEU A 89 21.10 7.74 9.23
C LEU A 89 21.26 6.33 9.80
N ASP A 90 20.87 5.29 9.06
CA ASP A 90 20.97 3.89 9.47
C ASP A 90 20.14 3.58 10.73
N TYR A 91 19.12 4.40 11.03
CA TYR A 91 18.30 4.25 12.23
C TYR A 91 17.45 2.97 12.19
N PHE A 92 17.08 2.52 10.99
CA PHE A 92 16.27 1.32 10.78
C PHE A 92 17.09 0.03 10.75
N ASP A 93 18.42 0.14 10.80
CA ASP A 93 19.33 -0.98 10.91
C ASP A 93 19.39 -1.44 12.37
N THR A 94 18.76 -2.59 12.63
CA THR A 94 18.84 -3.20 13.95
C THR A 94 20.21 -3.86 14.10
N PRO A 95 21.01 -3.53 15.12
CA PRO A 95 22.26 -4.23 15.36
C PRO A 95 21.94 -5.72 15.59
N LYS A 96 22.52 -6.58 14.75
CA LYS A 96 22.40 -8.03 14.92
C LYS A 96 22.91 -8.40 16.33
N PRO A 97 22.15 -9.13 17.16
CA PRO A 97 22.65 -9.61 18.44
C PRO A 97 23.76 -10.62 18.16
N GLY A 98 25.03 -10.22 18.33
CA GLY A 98 26.18 -11.10 18.13
C GLY A 98 27.43 -10.51 17.45
N GLN A 99 27.53 -9.18 17.27
CA GLN A 99 28.82 -8.51 17.03
C GLN A 99 29.20 -7.60 18.20
#